data_AF-A0A7W0G3I7-F1
#
_entry.id   AF-A0A7W0G3I7-F1
#
_cell.length_a   1.000
_cell.length_b   1.000
_cell.length_c   1.000
_cell.angle_alpha   90.00
_cell.angle_beta   90.00
_cell.angle_gamma   90.00
#
_symmetry.space_group_name_H-M   'P 1'
#
loop_
_entity.id
_entity.type
_entity.pdbx_description
1 polymer ?
#
loop_
_entity_poly.entity_id
_entity_poly.type
_entity_poly.pdbx_seq_one_letter_code
_entity_poly.pdbx_strand_id
1 'polypeptide(L)'
;WFGIQTWIGGEALYTLFAAVIPNFKTLLGGPVGGHAPTEWICFLLFWALNIFIIYRGMDLLRKVENWAAPFVLVMTLFLVVWAVWRADGLGNLLTDRGKFHTWAEFYPVFIPSLTAMIGFWATLSLNMPDFTRFGRSQREQAVGQVVALPTTMTLFAAMGVIITSAALVIYPDMPPGEAWDPVKLVGRFPQAWVVAVSMFTVVVATLSVNIAANVVSPANDFANAFPRLISFRTGGLITGIIGILMQPWRLLADPSGYIFSWLLGYSGGLGSIAGVLIADYWLVRNKRLELADLYRKQGAYTYDGGWNWRAVAATIVGCALAWVGLVVPQLRPLYDYAWFVGFGPALLTHLVLMKALPPASPAVVSTELEEN
;
A
#
# COMPACT_ATOMS: atom_id res chain seq x y z
N TRP A 1 -5.94 3.39 -2.40
CA TRP A 1 -5.65 2.87 -1.04
C TRP A 1 -6.20 3.71 0.10
N PHE A 2 -5.95 5.02 0.16
CA PHE A 2 -6.44 5.85 1.28
C PHE A 2 -7.95 5.68 1.56
N GLY A 3 -8.80 5.83 0.55
CA GLY A 3 -10.23 5.65 0.68
C GLY A 3 -10.62 4.24 1.15
N ILE A 4 -9.96 3.21 0.61
CA ILE A 4 -10.19 1.79 0.94
C ILE A 4 -9.92 1.55 2.43
N GLN A 5 -8.76 1.97 2.92
CA GLN A 5 -8.40 1.83 4.33
C GLN A 5 -9.26 2.71 5.25
N THR A 6 -9.72 3.87 4.74
CA THR A 6 -10.70 4.69 5.46
C THR A 6 -12.03 3.96 5.63
N TRP A 7 -12.47 3.24 4.60
CA TRP A 7 -13.68 2.42 4.65
C TRP A 7 -13.54 1.28 5.67
N ILE A 8 -12.46 0.49 5.58
CA ILE A 8 -12.17 -0.61 6.51
C ILE A 8 -12.06 -0.10 7.96
N GLY A 9 -11.39 1.03 8.18
CA GLY A 9 -11.31 1.65 9.51
C GLY A 9 -12.67 2.15 10.02
N GLY A 10 -13.53 2.62 9.12
CA GLY A 10 -14.93 2.95 9.39
C GLY A 10 -15.76 1.73 9.82
N GLU A 11 -15.62 0.60 9.13
CA GLU A 11 -16.28 -0.67 9.49
C GLU A 11 -15.82 -1.18 10.88
N ALA A 12 -14.53 -1.00 11.20
CA ALA A 12 -14.00 -1.33 12.52
C ALA A 12 -14.61 -0.44 13.62
N LEU A 13 -14.73 0.89 13.38
CA LEU A 13 -15.44 1.80 14.30
C LEU A 13 -16.93 1.45 14.43
N TYR A 14 -17.58 1.10 13.32
CA TYR A 14 -18.98 0.68 13.30
C TYR A 14 -19.20 -0.57 14.16
N THR A 15 -18.32 -1.56 14.03
CA THR A 15 -18.36 -2.80 14.82
C THR A 15 -18.06 -2.52 16.29
N LEU A 16 -17.09 -1.64 16.59
CA LEU A 16 -16.79 -1.21 17.95
C LEU A 16 -18.02 -0.58 18.62
N PHE A 17 -18.64 0.41 17.97
CA PHE A 17 -19.81 1.08 18.53
C PHE A 17 -21.02 0.15 18.63
N ALA A 18 -21.22 -0.75 17.66
CA ALA A 18 -22.27 -1.75 17.74
C ALA A 18 -22.09 -2.76 18.90
N ALA A 19 -20.86 -3.01 19.33
CA ALA A 19 -20.60 -3.85 20.49
C ALA A 19 -20.94 -3.15 21.82
N VAL A 20 -20.76 -1.84 21.90
CA VAL A 20 -20.90 -1.08 23.17
C VAL A 20 -22.26 -0.38 23.29
N ILE A 21 -22.86 0.03 22.17
CA ILE A 21 -24.09 0.81 22.11
C ILE A 21 -25.23 -0.11 21.62
N PRO A 22 -26.24 -0.40 22.45
CA PRO A 22 -27.39 -1.19 22.04
C PRO A 22 -28.11 -0.55 20.84
N ASN A 23 -28.55 -1.38 19.89
CA ASN A 23 -29.26 -0.95 18.69
C ASN A 23 -28.51 0.05 17.78
N PHE A 24 -27.19 0.22 17.93
CA PHE A 24 -26.41 1.17 17.12
C PHE A 24 -26.58 0.96 15.62
N LYS A 25 -26.68 -0.31 15.17
CA LYS A 25 -26.82 -0.65 13.75
C LYS A 25 -28.11 -0.09 13.13
N THR A 26 -29.17 0.05 13.91
CA THR A 26 -30.50 0.52 13.47
C THR A 26 -30.88 1.88 14.07
N LEU A 27 -29.97 2.51 14.82
CA LEU A 27 -30.23 3.71 15.63
C LEU A 27 -30.77 4.88 14.79
N LEU A 28 -30.36 4.97 13.53
CA LEU A 28 -30.69 6.07 12.63
C LEU A 28 -31.64 5.66 11.49
N GLY A 29 -32.36 4.55 11.65
CA GLY A 29 -33.37 4.09 10.70
C GLY A 29 -32.81 3.27 9.52
N GLY A 30 -33.49 3.35 8.37
CA GLY A 30 -33.26 2.50 7.20
C GLY A 30 -31.96 2.78 6.45
N PRO A 31 -31.55 1.87 5.54
CA PRO A 31 -30.29 1.99 4.81
C PRO A 31 -30.29 3.18 3.84
N VAL A 32 -29.15 3.86 3.74
CA VAL A 32 -28.88 4.94 2.79
C VAL A 32 -27.76 4.47 1.86
N GLY A 33 -28.01 4.43 0.56
CA GLY A 33 -26.98 4.01 -0.41
C GLY A 33 -26.50 2.56 -0.25
N GLY A 34 -27.32 1.67 0.32
CA GLY A 34 -26.97 0.26 0.57
C GLY A 34 -26.33 -0.03 1.93
N HIS A 35 -26.06 1.00 2.73
CA HIS A 35 -25.35 0.91 4.01
C HIS A 35 -26.13 1.58 5.14
N ALA A 36 -25.86 1.22 6.40
CA ALA A 36 -26.53 1.85 7.54
C ALA A 36 -26.07 3.31 7.69
N PRO A 37 -26.94 4.27 8.07
CA PRO A 37 -26.50 5.65 8.29
C PRO A 37 -25.40 5.76 9.36
N THR A 38 -25.42 4.88 10.37
CA THR A 38 -24.38 4.79 11.39
C THR A 38 -23.03 4.30 10.85
N GLU A 39 -23.04 3.45 9.81
CA GLU A 39 -21.83 3.01 9.11
C GLU A 39 -21.17 4.19 8.36
N TRP A 40 -21.97 5.00 7.66
CA TRP A 40 -21.48 6.23 7.01
C TRP A 40 -20.88 7.23 8.01
N ILE A 41 -21.48 7.37 9.19
CA ILE A 41 -20.94 8.23 10.25
C ILE A 41 -19.60 7.69 10.75
N CYS A 42 -19.48 6.39 10.98
CA CYS A 42 -18.22 5.77 11.39
C CYS A 42 -17.13 5.95 10.32
N PHE A 43 -17.47 5.81 9.04
CA PHE A 43 -16.58 6.09 7.93
C PHE A 43 -16.10 7.56 7.93
N LEU A 44 -17.02 8.52 8.03
CA LEU A 44 -16.66 9.95 8.07
C LEU A 44 -15.89 10.33 9.32
N LEU A 45 -16.18 9.70 10.46
CA LEU A 45 -15.43 9.88 11.71
C LEU A 45 -13.99 9.38 11.55
N PHE A 46 -13.81 8.18 11.00
CA PHE A 46 -12.49 7.62 10.74
C PHE A 46 -11.70 8.49 9.74
N TRP A 47 -12.36 8.96 8.68
CA TRP A 47 -11.79 9.91 7.73
C TRP A 47 -11.34 11.19 8.43
N ALA A 48 -12.20 11.79 9.27
CA ALA A 48 -11.88 13.02 9.99
C ALA A 48 -10.68 12.83 10.93
N LEU A 49 -10.55 11.67 11.58
CA LEU A 49 -9.37 11.34 12.40
C LEU A 49 -8.08 11.30 11.57
N ASN A 50 -8.11 10.67 10.39
CA ASN A 50 -6.97 10.65 9.48
C ASN A 50 -6.57 12.09 9.11
N ILE A 51 -7.53 12.89 8.64
CA ILE A 51 -7.31 14.26 8.18
C ILE A 51 -6.81 15.16 9.30
N PHE A 52 -7.34 15.01 10.52
CA PHE A 52 -6.89 15.76 11.68
C PHE A 52 -5.39 15.51 11.96
N ILE A 53 -4.95 14.25 11.95
CA ILE A 53 -3.55 13.92 12.20
C ILE A 53 -2.65 14.49 11.11
N ILE A 54 -3.04 14.35 9.84
CA ILE A 54 -2.28 14.86 8.69
C ILE A 54 -2.18 16.39 8.74
N TYR A 55 -3.28 17.07 9.06
CA TYR A 55 -3.31 18.53 9.13
C TYR A 55 -2.39 19.07 10.24
N ARG A 56 -2.19 18.32 11.32
CA ARG A 56 -1.21 18.64 12.37
C ARG A 56 0.24 18.42 11.93
N GLY A 57 0.48 17.64 10.88
CA GLY A 57 1.78 17.44 10.23
C GLY A 57 2.58 16.23 10.72
N MET A 58 3.80 16.10 10.20
CA MET A 58 4.66 14.91 10.37
C MET A 58 5.03 14.61 11.83
N ASP A 59 5.07 15.61 12.71
CA ASP A 59 5.42 15.39 14.12
C ASP A 59 4.32 14.64 14.88
N LEU A 60 3.05 14.97 14.64
CA LEU A 60 1.96 14.21 15.26
C LEU A 60 1.88 12.81 14.66
N LEU A 61 2.06 12.68 13.35
CA LEU A 61 2.13 11.38 12.69
C LEU A 61 3.18 10.48 13.35
N ARG A 62 4.42 10.95 13.51
CA ARG A 62 5.49 10.18 14.18
C ARG A 62 5.11 9.75 15.60
N LYS A 63 4.46 10.63 16.37
CA LYS A 63 4.00 10.29 17.73
C LYS A 63 2.91 9.22 17.73
N VAL A 64 1.96 9.30 16.80
CA VAL A 64 0.91 8.30 16.61
C VAL A 64 1.54 6.96 16.24
N GLU A 65 2.45 6.93 15.26
CA GLU A 65 3.15 5.71 14.83
C GLU A 65 3.96 5.06 15.97
N ASN A 66 4.75 5.86 16.69
CA ASN A 66 5.61 5.36 17.78
C ASN A 66 4.81 4.72 18.92
N TRP A 67 3.56 5.14 19.11
CA TRP A 67 2.65 4.56 20.10
C TRP A 67 1.85 3.38 19.52
N ALA A 68 1.31 3.54 18.31
CA ALA A 68 0.43 2.57 17.68
C ALA A 68 1.15 1.27 17.36
N ALA A 69 2.37 1.32 16.82
CA ALA A 69 3.08 0.11 16.40
C ALA A 69 3.36 -0.86 17.56
N PRO A 70 3.93 -0.43 18.71
CA PRO A 70 4.06 -1.30 19.89
C PRO A 70 2.71 -1.78 20.44
N PHE A 71 1.71 -0.91 20.48
CA PHE A 71 0.38 -1.26 20.98
C PHE A 71 -0.26 -2.39 20.16
N VAL A 72 -0.28 -2.25 18.83
CA VAL A 72 -0.84 -3.26 17.92
C VAL A 72 -0.07 -4.57 18.02
N LEU A 73 1.27 -4.52 18.12
CA LEU A 73 2.10 -5.72 18.29
C LEU A 73 1.74 -6.48 19.57
N VAL A 74 1.62 -5.78 20.70
CA VAL A 74 1.25 -6.38 21.99
C VAL A 74 -0.15 -6.98 21.94
N MET A 75 -1.12 -6.25 21.39
CA MET A 75 -2.50 -6.74 21.26
C MET A 75 -2.61 -7.96 20.34
N THR A 76 -1.85 -7.98 19.24
CA THR A 76 -1.79 -9.14 18.35
C THR A 76 -1.15 -10.34 19.06
N LEU A 77 -0.09 -10.12 19.83
CA LEU A 77 0.53 -11.17 20.63
C LEU A 77 -0.45 -11.77 21.66
N PHE A 78 -1.25 -10.93 22.34
CA PHE A 78 -2.30 -11.42 23.24
C PHE A 78 -3.33 -12.28 22.50
N LEU A 79 -3.74 -11.89 21.30
CA LEU A 79 -4.66 -12.68 20.48
C LEU A 79 -4.06 -14.04 20.09
N VAL A 80 -2.78 -14.08 19.72
CA VAL A 80 -2.07 -15.34 19.42
C VAL A 80 -2.04 -16.25 20.65
N VAL A 81 -1.61 -15.74 21.81
CA VAL A 81 -1.53 -16.52 23.05
C VAL A 81 -2.90 -17.07 23.44
N TRP A 82 -3.94 -16.24 23.35
CA TRP A 82 -5.31 -16.67 23.60
C TRP A 82 -5.76 -17.76 22.63
N ALA A 83 -5.51 -17.58 21.33
CA ALA A 83 -5.94 -18.53 20.31
C ALA A 83 -5.26 -19.89 20.49
N VAL A 84 -3.95 -19.90 20.75
CA VAL A 84 -3.19 -21.12 21.02
C VAL A 84 -3.69 -21.82 22.28
N TRP A 85 -3.93 -21.06 23.35
CA TRP A 85 -4.48 -21.62 24.58
C TRP A 85 -5.87 -22.23 24.37
N ARG A 86 -6.74 -21.56 23.61
CA ARG A 86 -8.12 -22.00 23.38
C ARG A 86 -8.22 -23.17 22.41
N ALA A 87 -7.29 -23.29 21.47
CA ALA A 87 -7.19 -24.39 20.52
C ALA A 87 -6.39 -25.60 21.06
N ASP A 88 -5.93 -25.56 22.32
CA ASP A 88 -5.05 -26.57 22.94
C ASP A 88 -3.77 -26.83 22.13
N GLY A 89 -3.20 -25.78 21.53
CA GLY A 89 -2.02 -25.85 20.68
C GLY A 89 -2.11 -24.97 19.43
N LEU A 90 -1.31 -25.30 18.41
CA LEU A 90 -1.23 -24.51 17.17
C LEU A 90 -2.37 -24.78 16.18
N GLY A 91 -3.45 -25.42 16.62
CA GLY A 91 -4.50 -25.96 15.76
C GLY A 91 -3.97 -27.03 14.80
N ASN A 92 -4.45 -27.02 13.56
CA ASN A 92 -4.07 -28.02 12.54
C ASN A 92 -2.80 -27.65 11.75
N LEU A 93 -2.09 -26.58 12.13
CA LEU A 93 -0.99 -26.01 11.36
C LEU A 93 0.13 -27.01 11.05
N LEU A 94 0.48 -27.87 12.02
CA LEU A 94 1.58 -28.84 11.89
C LEU A 94 1.13 -30.18 11.30
N THR A 95 -0.18 -30.42 11.23
CA THR A 95 -0.76 -31.71 10.83
C THR A 95 -1.40 -31.67 9.44
N ASP A 96 -1.88 -30.50 9.01
CA ASP A 96 -2.45 -30.31 7.69
C ASP A 96 -1.38 -30.47 6.60
N ARG A 97 -1.70 -31.26 5.58
CA ARG A 97 -0.83 -31.43 4.41
C ARG A 97 -1.03 -30.28 3.43
N GLY A 98 0.07 -29.88 2.78
CA GLY A 98 0.03 -28.91 1.69
C GLY A 98 -0.92 -29.35 0.58
N LYS A 99 -1.70 -28.39 0.05
CA LYS A 99 -2.70 -28.62 -1.00
C LYS A 99 -2.10 -28.89 -2.38
N PHE A 100 -0.85 -28.49 -2.60
CA PHE A 100 -0.14 -28.67 -3.86
C PHE A 100 0.86 -29.81 -3.72
N HIS A 101 0.71 -30.82 -4.56
CA HIS A 101 1.54 -32.02 -4.53
C HIS A 101 2.67 -31.99 -5.56
N THR A 102 2.58 -31.09 -6.55
CA THR A 102 3.58 -30.92 -7.60
C THR A 102 3.92 -29.45 -7.84
N TRP A 103 5.11 -29.19 -8.41
CA TRP A 103 5.51 -27.84 -8.83
C TRP A 103 4.59 -27.26 -9.91
N ALA A 104 4.03 -28.13 -10.76
CA ALA A 104 3.07 -27.74 -11.80
C ALA A 104 1.75 -27.21 -11.21
N GLU A 105 1.33 -27.72 -10.06
CA GLU A 105 0.17 -27.19 -9.32
C GLU A 105 0.53 -25.90 -8.54
N PHE A 106 1.77 -25.81 -8.03
CA PHE A 106 2.21 -24.71 -7.19
C PHE A 106 2.44 -23.40 -7.97
N TYR A 107 3.21 -23.43 -9.07
CA TYR A 107 3.63 -22.21 -9.77
C TYR A 107 2.49 -21.34 -10.31
N PRO A 108 1.40 -21.91 -10.87
CA PRO A 108 0.25 -21.12 -11.33
C PRO A 108 -0.45 -20.34 -10.22
N VAL A 109 -0.29 -20.72 -8.95
CA VAL A 109 -0.84 -20.00 -7.80
C VAL A 109 0.20 -19.08 -7.16
N PHE A 110 1.43 -19.58 -7.01
CA PHE A 110 2.51 -18.86 -6.35
C PHE A 110 2.88 -17.57 -7.08
N ILE A 111 3.04 -17.63 -8.41
CA ILE A 111 3.51 -16.46 -9.15
C ILE A 111 2.49 -15.31 -9.14
N PRO A 112 1.20 -15.50 -9.47
CA PRO A 112 0.21 -14.43 -9.33
C PRO A 112 0.14 -13.90 -7.90
N SER A 113 0.23 -14.77 -6.89
CA SER A 113 0.24 -14.36 -5.49
C SER A 113 1.46 -13.49 -5.15
N LEU A 114 2.65 -13.86 -5.64
CA LEU A 114 3.86 -13.06 -5.50
C LEU A 114 3.74 -11.71 -6.22
N THR A 115 3.26 -11.72 -7.47
CA THR A 115 3.01 -10.49 -8.26
C THR A 115 2.03 -9.55 -7.55
N ALA A 116 0.98 -10.10 -6.93
CA ALA A 116 0.01 -9.34 -6.16
C ALA A 116 0.64 -8.75 -4.89
N MET A 117 1.44 -9.52 -4.16
CA MET A 117 2.16 -9.04 -2.96
C MET A 117 3.18 -7.94 -3.31
N ILE A 118 3.91 -8.09 -4.41
CA ILE A 118 4.81 -7.03 -4.87
C ILE A 118 4.00 -5.78 -5.25
N GLY A 119 2.90 -5.94 -6.00
CA GLY A 119 2.03 -4.82 -6.39
C GLY A 119 1.43 -4.09 -5.19
N PHE A 120 1.13 -4.81 -4.11
CA PHE A 120 0.66 -4.24 -2.85
C PHE A 120 1.71 -3.32 -2.19
N TRP A 121 2.99 -3.72 -2.20
CA TRP A 121 4.08 -2.94 -1.58
C TRP A 121 4.75 -1.93 -2.51
N ALA A 122 4.57 -2.09 -3.82
CA ALA A 122 5.25 -1.32 -4.85
C ALA A 122 5.08 0.20 -4.70
N THR A 123 3.90 0.66 -4.28
CA THR A 123 3.63 2.08 -4.02
C THR A 123 4.55 2.65 -2.97
N LEU A 124 4.66 1.97 -1.84
CA LEU A 124 5.47 2.43 -0.73
C LEU A 124 6.95 2.31 -1.09
N SER A 125 7.35 1.27 -1.81
CA SER A 125 8.73 1.11 -2.29
C SER A 125 9.15 2.24 -3.24
N LEU A 126 8.29 2.62 -4.19
CA LEU A 126 8.59 3.69 -5.15
C LEU A 126 8.63 5.07 -4.50
N ASN A 127 7.82 5.30 -3.47
CA ASN A 127 7.74 6.58 -2.77
C ASN A 127 8.53 6.61 -1.45
N MET A 128 9.33 5.57 -1.17
CA MET A 128 10.19 5.52 0.02
C MET A 128 11.09 6.76 0.21
N PRO A 129 11.59 7.42 -0.87
CA PRO A 129 12.29 8.70 -0.75
C PRO A 129 11.57 9.79 0.06
N ASP A 130 10.24 9.79 0.12
CA ASP A 130 9.45 10.74 0.92
C ASP A 130 9.75 10.65 2.41
N PHE A 131 10.09 9.45 2.88
CA PHE A 131 10.44 9.17 4.26
C PHE A 131 11.95 9.26 4.47
N THR A 132 12.73 8.64 3.58
CA THR A 132 14.18 8.52 3.77
C THR A 132 14.91 9.86 3.63
N ARG A 133 14.31 10.87 2.98
CA ARG A 133 14.85 12.25 2.97
C ARG A 133 14.95 12.88 4.36
N PHE A 134 14.19 12.38 5.33
CA PHE A 134 14.27 12.79 6.74
C PHE A 134 15.19 11.89 7.58
N GLY A 135 15.78 10.85 6.97
CA GLY A 135 16.75 9.97 7.62
C GLY A 135 18.10 10.65 7.80
N ARG A 136 18.90 10.19 8.77
CA ARG A 136 20.22 10.77 9.06
C ARG A 136 21.28 10.40 8.03
N SER A 137 21.21 9.18 7.48
CA SER A 137 22.16 8.69 6.48
C SER A 137 21.56 7.60 5.59
N GLN A 138 22.18 7.40 4.42
CA GLN A 138 21.78 6.33 3.49
C GLN A 138 22.02 4.93 4.08
N ARG A 139 23.05 4.76 4.91
CA ARG A 139 23.31 3.48 5.58
C ARG A 139 22.24 3.18 6.61
N GLU A 140 21.86 4.16 7.43
CA GLU A 140 20.84 3.97 8.46
C GLU A 140 19.48 3.64 7.86
N GLN A 141 19.06 4.34 6.79
CA GLN A 141 17.78 4.03 6.15
C GLN A 141 17.79 2.62 5.51
N ALA A 142 18.89 2.22 4.87
CA ALA A 142 19.01 0.89 4.27
C ALA A 142 18.96 -0.22 5.33
N VAL A 143 19.73 -0.10 6.42
CA VAL A 143 19.70 -1.06 7.53
C VAL A 143 18.33 -1.09 8.19
N GLY A 144 17.73 0.08 8.43
CA GLY A 144 16.40 0.20 9.00
C GLY A 144 15.36 -0.58 8.21
N GLN A 145 15.33 -0.41 6.89
CA GLN A 145 14.36 -1.11 6.03
C GLN A 145 14.63 -2.61 5.91
N VAL A 146 15.90 -3.01 5.68
CA VAL A 146 16.28 -4.42 5.51
C VAL A 146 16.07 -5.23 6.78
N VAL A 147 16.19 -4.62 7.96
CA VAL A 147 15.91 -5.30 9.23
C VAL A 147 14.43 -5.21 9.57
N ALA A 148 13.83 -4.02 9.57
CA ALA A 148 12.47 -3.83 10.07
C ALA A 148 11.42 -4.52 9.20
N LEU A 149 11.47 -4.38 7.87
CA LEU A 149 10.42 -4.92 7.00
C LEU A 149 10.38 -6.46 7.03
N PRO A 150 11.47 -7.21 6.76
CA PRO A 150 11.40 -8.67 6.74
C PRO A 150 11.07 -9.26 8.11
N THR A 151 11.62 -8.72 9.19
CA THR A 151 11.38 -9.25 10.55
C THR A 151 9.93 -9.05 10.98
N THR A 152 9.40 -7.84 10.83
CA THR A 152 8.00 -7.56 11.20
C THR A 152 7.02 -8.30 10.30
N MET A 153 7.27 -8.38 8.98
CA MET A 153 6.43 -9.15 8.06
C MET A 153 6.42 -10.63 8.42
N THR A 154 7.58 -11.23 8.66
CA THR A 154 7.67 -12.64 9.05
C THR A 154 6.91 -12.89 10.35
N LEU A 155 7.06 -11.99 11.33
CA LEU A 155 6.37 -12.10 12.61
C LEU A 155 4.84 -12.01 12.45
N PHE A 156 4.34 -10.96 11.81
CA PHE A 156 2.89 -10.77 11.62
C PHE A 156 2.27 -11.84 10.72
N ALA A 157 2.98 -12.30 9.68
CA ALA A 157 2.52 -13.41 8.85
C ALA A 157 2.43 -14.71 9.66
N ALA A 158 3.45 -15.02 10.48
CA ALA A 158 3.41 -16.18 11.37
C ALA A 158 2.26 -16.09 12.39
N MET A 159 2.07 -14.92 13.01
CA MET A 159 0.95 -14.68 13.93
C MET A 159 -0.40 -14.91 13.25
N GLY A 160 -0.59 -14.35 12.05
CA GLY A 160 -1.82 -14.53 11.27
C GLY A 160 -2.10 -16.00 10.95
N VAL A 161 -1.10 -16.74 10.46
CA VAL A 161 -1.23 -18.18 10.17
C VAL A 161 -1.58 -19.00 11.41
N ILE A 162 -0.95 -18.72 12.56
CA ILE A 162 -1.25 -19.39 13.83
C ILE A 162 -2.69 -19.08 14.28
N ILE A 163 -3.10 -17.81 14.23
CA ILE A 163 -4.46 -17.39 14.61
C ILE A 163 -5.49 -18.08 13.71
N THR A 164 -5.28 -18.09 12.39
CA THR A 164 -6.20 -18.75 11.44
C THR A 164 -6.31 -20.25 11.69
N SER A 165 -5.19 -20.92 11.92
CA SER A 165 -5.18 -22.34 12.24
C SER A 165 -5.95 -22.64 13.54
N ALA A 166 -5.67 -21.88 14.60
CA ALA A 166 -6.35 -22.03 15.88
C ALA A 166 -7.85 -21.69 15.78
N ALA A 167 -8.21 -20.66 15.02
CA ALA A 167 -9.60 -20.23 14.82
C ALA A 167 -10.49 -21.35 14.28
N LEU A 168 -9.99 -22.16 13.34
CA LEU A 168 -10.73 -23.29 12.76
C LEU A 168 -10.99 -24.42 13.75
N VAL A 169 -10.16 -24.54 14.79
CA VAL A 169 -10.38 -25.49 15.90
C VAL A 169 -11.33 -24.90 16.92
N ILE A 170 -11.19 -23.60 17.25
CA ILE A 170 -12.04 -22.91 18.24
C ILE A 170 -13.48 -22.76 17.74
N TYR A 171 -13.66 -22.48 16.46
CA TYR A 171 -14.95 -22.26 15.81
C TYR A 171 -15.12 -23.22 14.61
N PRO A 172 -15.49 -24.49 14.84
CA PRO A 172 -15.65 -25.48 13.77
C PRO A 172 -16.72 -25.13 12.72
N ASP A 173 -17.65 -24.25 13.07
CA ASP A 173 -18.72 -23.74 12.20
C ASP A 173 -18.29 -22.52 11.37
N MET A 174 -17.09 -21.97 11.59
CA MET A 174 -16.56 -20.87 10.80
C MET A 174 -16.16 -21.36 9.40
N PRO A 175 -16.61 -20.69 8.32
CA PRO A 175 -16.16 -21.03 6.98
C PRO A 175 -14.64 -20.84 6.87
N PRO A 176 -13.89 -21.80 6.29
CA PRO A 176 -12.43 -21.69 6.18
C PRO A 176 -11.94 -20.44 5.46
N GLY A 177 -12.70 -19.95 4.49
CA GLY A 177 -12.42 -18.71 3.76
C GLY A 177 -12.58 -17.42 4.59
N GLU A 178 -13.02 -17.52 5.84
CA GLU A 178 -13.20 -16.38 6.74
C GLU A 178 -12.24 -16.37 7.92
N ALA A 179 -11.58 -17.50 8.21
CA ALA A 179 -10.69 -17.64 9.38
C ALA A 179 -9.39 -16.82 9.28
N TRP A 180 -9.08 -16.29 8.10
CA TRP A 180 -7.97 -15.35 7.91
C TRP A 180 -8.30 -13.93 8.39
N ASP A 181 -9.59 -13.61 8.57
CA ASP A 181 -10.04 -12.28 8.96
C ASP A 181 -10.15 -12.17 10.49
N PRO A 182 -9.23 -11.43 11.16
CA PRO A 182 -9.26 -11.27 12.61
C PRO A 182 -10.48 -10.49 13.09
N VAL A 183 -11.09 -9.63 12.26
CA VAL A 183 -12.31 -8.90 12.61
C VAL A 183 -13.48 -9.86 12.78
N LYS A 184 -13.64 -10.79 11.85
CA LYS A 184 -14.66 -11.85 11.93
C LYS A 184 -14.43 -12.77 13.13
N LEU A 185 -13.18 -13.14 13.38
CA LEU A 185 -12.81 -13.98 14.53
C LEU A 185 -13.19 -13.32 15.85
N VAL A 186 -12.77 -12.06 16.03
CA VAL A 186 -13.06 -11.29 17.23
C VAL A 186 -14.55 -11.03 17.38
N GLY A 187 -15.28 -10.80 16.29
CA GLY A 187 -16.73 -10.59 16.32
C GLY A 187 -17.53 -11.76 16.91
N ARG A 188 -16.93 -12.96 17.01
CA ARG A 188 -17.55 -14.14 17.63
C ARG A 188 -17.39 -14.22 19.15
N PHE A 189 -16.61 -13.33 19.76
CA PHE A 189 -16.49 -13.31 21.23
C PHE A 189 -17.83 -12.90 21.87
N PRO A 190 -18.31 -13.64 22.88
CA PRO A 190 -19.57 -13.31 23.54
C PRO A 190 -19.47 -12.04 24.40
N GLN A 191 -18.26 -11.69 24.87
CA GLN A 191 -18.03 -10.51 25.68
C GLN A 191 -17.86 -9.26 24.82
N ALA A 192 -18.87 -8.38 24.85
CA ALA A 192 -18.85 -7.10 24.13
C ALA A 192 -17.58 -6.26 24.36
N TRP A 193 -17.02 -6.26 25.57
CA TRP A 193 -15.81 -5.50 25.87
C TRP A 193 -14.57 -6.05 25.15
N VAL A 194 -14.46 -7.36 24.92
CA VAL A 194 -13.35 -7.97 24.17
C VAL A 194 -13.43 -7.56 22.71
N VAL A 195 -14.65 -7.58 22.15
CA VAL A 195 -14.91 -7.09 20.79
C VAL A 195 -14.53 -5.62 20.68
N ALA A 196 -14.95 -4.78 21.64
CA ALA A 196 -14.65 -3.35 21.65
C ALA A 196 -13.14 -3.05 21.69
N VAL A 197 -12.39 -3.70 22.59
CA VAL A 197 -10.92 -3.51 22.70
C VAL A 197 -10.19 -3.98 21.44
N SER A 198 -10.63 -5.10 20.88
CA SER A 198 -10.03 -5.65 19.67
C SER A 198 -10.34 -4.79 18.44
N MET A 199 -11.57 -4.31 18.30
CA MET A 199 -11.93 -3.37 17.22
C MET A 199 -11.22 -2.03 17.39
N PHE A 200 -11.01 -1.57 18.62
CA PHE A 200 -10.17 -0.40 18.89
C PHE A 200 -8.73 -0.63 18.40
N THR A 201 -8.21 -1.84 18.60
CA THR A 201 -6.88 -2.22 18.07
C THR A 201 -6.85 -2.16 16.56
N VAL A 202 -7.87 -2.68 15.87
CA VAL A 202 -7.99 -2.60 14.40
C VAL A 202 -8.08 -1.14 13.94
N VAL A 203 -8.86 -0.30 14.62
CA VAL A 203 -8.96 1.14 14.34
C VAL A 203 -7.59 1.82 14.44
N VAL A 204 -6.84 1.55 15.51
CA VAL A 204 -5.49 2.11 15.71
C VAL A 204 -4.53 1.62 14.62
N ALA A 205 -4.53 0.31 14.32
CA ALA A 205 -3.68 -0.28 13.28
C ALA A 205 -3.96 0.32 11.90
N THR A 206 -5.24 0.37 11.51
CA THR A 206 -5.65 0.92 10.23
C THR A 206 -5.36 2.42 10.15
N LEU A 207 -5.57 3.18 11.22
CA LEU A 207 -5.32 4.62 11.24
C LEU A 207 -3.83 4.93 11.03
N SER A 208 -2.98 4.22 11.76
CA SER A 208 -1.52 4.32 11.68
C SER A 208 -1.02 4.05 10.26
N VAL A 209 -1.34 2.87 9.71
CA VAL A 209 -0.92 2.48 8.36
C VAL A 209 -1.49 3.42 7.30
N ASN A 210 -2.75 3.83 7.42
CA ASN A 210 -3.41 4.61 6.38
C ASN A 210 -2.79 6.01 6.23
N ILE A 211 -2.48 6.67 7.34
CA ILE A 211 -1.87 8.00 7.29
C ILE A 211 -0.46 7.91 6.71
N ALA A 212 0.37 7.01 7.24
CA ALA A 212 1.75 6.86 6.80
C ALA A 212 1.81 6.42 5.34
N ALA A 213 1.20 5.30 4.97
CA ALA A 213 1.40 4.69 3.66
C ALA A 213 0.60 5.37 2.53
N ASN A 214 -0.57 5.96 2.82
CA ASN A 214 -1.50 6.35 1.77
C ASN A 214 -1.74 7.86 1.64
N VAL A 215 -1.24 8.69 2.56
CA VAL A 215 -1.43 10.14 2.49
C VAL A 215 -0.15 10.94 2.38
N VAL A 216 0.94 10.50 2.99
CA VAL A 216 2.21 11.25 2.98
C VAL A 216 2.69 11.52 1.55
N SER A 217 2.75 10.48 0.70
CA SER A 217 3.23 10.60 -0.68
C SER A 217 2.38 11.50 -1.56
N PRO A 218 1.06 11.28 -1.73
CA PRO A 218 0.24 12.19 -2.55
C PRO A 218 0.19 13.62 -1.98
N ALA A 219 0.29 13.80 -0.65
CA ALA A 219 0.42 15.13 -0.07
C ALA A 219 1.72 15.85 -0.49
N ASN A 220 2.84 15.12 -0.55
CA ASN A 220 4.09 15.64 -1.09
C ASN A 220 4.00 15.88 -2.59
N ASP A 221 3.36 14.99 -3.36
CA ASP A 221 3.19 15.15 -4.80
C ASP A 221 2.43 16.43 -5.15
N PHE A 222 1.30 16.69 -4.51
CA PHE A 222 0.55 17.93 -4.72
C PHE A 222 1.34 19.16 -4.32
N ALA A 223 2.08 19.09 -3.20
CA ALA A 223 2.93 20.18 -2.75
C ALA A 223 4.11 20.43 -3.70
N ASN A 224 4.70 19.39 -4.30
CA ASN A 224 5.79 19.51 -5.27
C ASN A 224 5.30 19.97 -6.65
N ALA A 225 4.10 19.57 -7.06
CA ALA A 225 3.50 19.98 -8.33
C ALA A 225 3.11 21.47 -8.33
N PHE A 226 2.58 21.98 -7.21
CA PHE A 226 2.12 23.36 -7.08
C PHE A 226 2.62 24.03 -5.78
N PRO A 227 3.94 24.21 -5.60
CA PRO A 227 4.55 24.58 -4.30
C PRO A 227 4.17 25.96 -3.78
N ARG A 228 3.69 26.86 -4.65
CA ARG A 228 3.20 28.19 -4.26
C ARG A 228 1.75 28.18 -3.75
N LEU A 229 0.98 27.14 -4.08
CA LEU A 229 -0.46 27.07 -3.83
C LEU A 229 -0.82 25.99 -2.81
N ILE A 230 -0.06 24.89 -2.79
CA ILE A 230 -0.39 23.70 -2.02
C ILE A 230 0.72 23.44 -1.00
N SER A 231 0.37 23.56 0.28
CA SER A 231 1.20 23.08 1.38
C SER A 231 1.01 21.58 1.59
N PHE A 232 1.90 20.92 2.32
CA PHE A 232 1.72 19.52 2.73
C PHE A 232 0.35 19.26 3.40
N ARG A 233 -0.11 20.17 4.26
CA ARG A 233 -1.42 20.06 4.93
C ARG A 233 -2.57 20.12 3.93
N THR A 234 -2.48 21.05 2.97
CA THR A 234 -3.47 21.20 1.90
C THR A 234 -3.47 19.98 0.97
N GLY A 235 -2.29 19.47 0.59
CA GLY A 235 -2.15 18.25 -0.21
C GLY A 235 -2.73 17.01 0.48
N GLY A 236 -2.53 16.90 1.80
CA GLY A 236 -3.16 15.86 2.62
C GLY A 236 -4.68 15.94 2.61
N LEU A 237 -5.26 17.14 2.71
CA LEU A 237 -6.71 17.34 2.61
C LEU A 237 -7.25 16.99 1.21
N ILE A 238 -6.57 17.41 0.15
CA ILE A 238 -6.92 17.07 -1.24
C ILE A 238 -6.93 15.55 -1.43
N THR A 239 -5.86 14.88 -0.97
CA THR A 239 -5.78 13.41 -0.97
C THR A 239 -6.97 12.79 -0.26
N GLY A 240 -7.31 13.33 0.91
CA GLY A 240 -8.43 12.90 1.72
C GLY A 240 -9.77 12.96 0.99
N ILE A 241 -10.03 14.09 0.32
CA ILE A 241 -11.26 14.34 -0.42
C ILE A 241 -11.34 13.43 -1.65
N ILE A 242 -10.27 13.38 -2.45
CA ILE A 242 -10.21 12.52 -3.65
C ILE A 242 -10.44 11.06 -3.25
N GLY A 243 -9.84 10.60 -2.14
CA GLY A 243 -10.01 9.23 -1.67
C GLY A 243 -11.46 8.85 -1.35
N ILE A 244 -12.29 9.78 -0.85
CA ILE A 244 -13.73 9.54 -0.69
C ILE A 244 -14.44 9.56 -2.05
N LEU A 245 -14.12 10.53 -2.91
CA LEU A 245 -14.77 10.69 -4.22
C LEU A 245 -14.54 9.49 -5.15
N MET A 246 -13.47 8.72 -4.94
CA MET A 246 -13.23 7.45 -5.62
C MET A 246 -14.20 6.32 -5.21
N GLN A 247 -15.06 6.53 -4.20
CA GLN A 247 -16.09 5.59 -3.75
C GLN A 247 -15.53 4.20 -3.40
N PRO A 248 -14.62 4.11 -2.40
CA PRO A 248 -13.89 2.89 -2.07
C PRO A 248 -14.79 1.68 -1.75
N TRP A 249 -15.96 1.90 -1.16
CA TRP A 249 -16.95 0.86 -0.86
C TRP A 249 -17.43 0.11 -2.12
N ARG A 250 -17.50 0.78 -3.28
CA ARG A 250 -17.86 0.12 -4.55
C ARG A 250 -16.76 -0.80 -5.05
N LEU A 251 -15.50 -0.44 -4.82
CA LEU A 251 -14.36 -1.26 -5.20
C LEU A 251 -14.29 -2.54 -4.35
N LEU A 252 -14.55 -2.41 -3.04
CA LEU A 252 -14.54 -3.54 -2.10
C LEU A 252 -15.76 -4.47 -2.23
N ALA A 253 -16.85 -4.02 -2.86
CA ALA A 253 -18.03 -4.83 -3.10
C ALA A 253 -17.74 -6.05 -4.03
N ASP A 254 -16.66 -6.03 -4.81
CA ASP A 254 -16.20 -7.17 -5.62
C ASP A 254 -14.74 -7.56 -5.27
N PRO A 255 -14.54 -8.47 -4.30
CA PRO A 255 -13.21 -8.92 -3.88
C PRO A 255 -12.41 -9.60 -5.00
N SER A 256 -13.08 -10.30 -5.92
CA SER A 256 -12.41 -11.02 -7.00
C SER A 256 -11.89 -10.04 -8.05
N GLY A 257 -12.71 -9.08 -8.46
CA GLY A 257 -12.29 -7.99 -9.34
C GLY A 257 -11.20 -7.12 -8.72
N TYR A 258 -11.28 -6.86 -7.42
CA TYR A 258 -10.25 -6.12 -6.68
C TYR A 258 -8.87 -6.81 -6.73
N ILE A 259 -8.80 -8.11 -6.42
CA ILE A 259 -7.53 -8.84 -6.39
C ILE A 259 -7.02 -9.15 -7.80
N PHE A 260 -7.84 -9.80 -8.64
CA PHE A 260 -7.37 -10.38 -9.89
C PHE A 260 -7.41 -9.44 -11.10
N SER A 261 -8.09 -8.30 -11.01
CA SER A 261 -8.16 -7.32 -12.09
C SER A 261 -7.51 -5.99 -11.72
N TRP A 262 -7.82 -5.44 -10.55
CA TRP A 262 -7.26 -4.16 -10.14
C TRP A 262 -5.82 -4.29 -9.65
N LEU A 263 -5.56 -5.11 -8.62
CA LEU A 263 -4.23 -5.26 -8.01
C LEU A 263 -3.16 -5.78 -8.98
N LEU A 264 -3.47 -6.82 -9.77
CA LEU A 264 -2.53 -7.36 -10.78
C LEU A 264 -2.23 -6.34 -11.88
N GLY A 265 -3.27 -5.70 -12.44
CA GLY A 265 -3.09 -4.70 -13.50
C GLY A 265 -2.32 -3.49 -13.01
N TYR A 266 -2.66 -3.03 -11.80
CA TYR A 266 -1.97 -1.96 -11.11
C TYR A 266 -0.47 -2.24 -10.91
N SER A 267 -0.13 -3.48 -10.52
CA SER A 267 1.24 -3.94 -10.35
C SER A 267 2.06 -3.79 -11.64
N GLY A 268 1.51 -4.16 -12.80
CA GLY A 268 2.21 -4.03 -14.07
C GLY A 268 2.54 -2.58 -14.47
N GLY A 269 1.62 -1.65 -14.21
CA GLY A 269 1.85 -0.23 -14.44
C GLY A 269 2.97 0.32 -13.55
N LEU A 270 2.92 0.02 -12.24
CA LEU A 270 3.97 0.42 -11.30
C LEU A 270 5.32 -0.22 -11.63
N GLY A 271 5.34 -1.49 -12.03
CA GLY A 271 6.55 -2.18 -12.45
C GLY A 271 7.22 -1.46 -13.61
N SER A 272 6.44 -1.00 -14.60
CA SER A 272 6.94 -0.25 -15.76
C SER A 272 7.60 1.07 -15.36
N ILE A 273 6.96 1.84 -14.47
CA ILE A 273 7.53 3.08 -13.92
C ILE A 273 8.82 2.78 -13.13
N ALA A 274 8.80 1.75 -12.28
CA ALA A 274 9.96 1.31 -11.51
C ALA A 274 11.14 0.95 -12.42
N GLY A 275 10.88 0.24 -13.52
CA GLY A 275 11.89 -0.14 -14.50
C GLY A 275 12.60 1.07 -15.11
N VAL A 276 11.83 2.08 -15.51
CA VAL A 276 12.38 3.34 -16.06
C VAL A 276 13.20 4.09 -15.01
N LEU A 277 12.68 4.27 -13.79
CA LEU A 277 13.38 4.99 -12.72
C LEU A 277 14.70 4.32 -12.33
N ILE A 278 14.70 2.99 -12.23
CA ILE A 278 15.91 2.20 -11.92
C ILE A 278 16.92 2.28 -13.07
N ALA A 279 16.48 2.11 -14.32
CA ALA A 279 17.35 2.25 -15.49
C ALA A 279 17.99 3.65 -15.52
N ASP A 280 17.19 4.70 -15.36
CA ASP A 280 17.65 6.08 -15.47
C ASP A 280 18.71 6.40 -14.42
N TYR A 281 18.40 6.15 -13.14
CA TYR A 281 19.29 6.52 -12.05
C TYR A 281 20.55 5.65 -11.99
N TRP A 282 20.42 4.32 -12.04
CA TRP A 282 21.54 3.42 -11.80
C TRP A 282 22.37 3.15 -13.05
N LEU A 283 21.75 3.00 -14.21
CA LEU A 283 22.40 2.49 -15.42
C LEU A 283 22.74 3.59 -16.44
N VAL A 284 21.84 4.55 -16.64
CA VAL A 284 22.06 5.68 -17.57
C VAL A 284 22.93 6.74 -16.90
N ARG A 285 22.59 7.14 -15.67
CA ARG A 285 23.24 8.24 -14.96
C ARG A 285 24.32 7.82 -13.98
N ASN A 286 24.52 6.53 -13.75
CA ASN A 286 25.49 6.01 -12.78
C ASN A 286 25.39 6.67 -11.39
N LYS A 287 24.16 6.89 -10.91
CA LYS A 287 23.79 7.54 -9.64
C LYS A 287 24.13 9.04 -9.54
N ARG A 288 24.47 9.71 -10.65
CA ARG A 288 24.80 11.13 -10.65
C ARG A 288 23.60 11.95 -11.11
N LEU A 289 23.16 12.86 -10.25
CA LEU A 289 22.08 13.81 -10.54
C LEU A 289 22.60 15.24 -10.37
N GLU A 290 22.34 16.08 -11.36
CA GLU A 290 22.53 17.53 -11.26
C GLU A 290 21.42 18.13 -10.38
N LEU A 291 21.68 18.25 -9.07
CA LEU A 291 20.65 18.61 -8.09
C LEU A 291 20.00 19.95 -8.38
N ALA A 292 20.78 20.97 -8.76
CA ALA A 292 20.26 22.30 -9.04
C ALA A 292 19.25 22.29 -10.20
N ASP A 293 19.50 21.48 -11.22
CA ASP A 293 18.67 21.41 -12.42
C ASP A 293 17.36 20.66 -12.18
N LEU A 294 17.23 19.88 -11.10
CA LEU A 294 15.93 19.29 -10.69
C LEU A 294 14.93 20.35 -10.21
N TYR A 295 15.40 21.55 -9.83
CA TYR A 295 14.56 22.64 -9.32
C TYR A 295 14.45 23.82 -10.29
N ARG A 296 15.02 23.71 -11.49
CA ARG A 296 14.98 24.75 -12.53
C ARG A 296 14.06 24.33 -13.66
N LYS A 297 13.35 25.30 -14.25
CA LYS A 297 12.51 25.05 -15.44
C LYS A 297 13.35 24.70 -16.68
N GLN A 298 14.53 25.32 -16.78
CA GLN A 298 15.53 25.07 -17.82
C GLN A 298 16.77 24.44 -17.19
N GLY A 299 17.14 23.24 -17.62
CA GLY A 299 18.30 22.50 -17.13
C GLY A 299 18.41 21.11 -17.77
N ALA A 300 19.26 20.25 -17.20
CA ALA A 300 19.53 18.87 -17.66
C ALA A 300 18.30 17.96 -17.82
N TYR A 301 17.18 18.31 -17.18
CA TYR A 301 15.95 17.51 -17.18
C TYR A 301 14.78 18.18 -17.89
N THR A 302 15.02 19.24 -18.66
CA THR A 302 13.95 19.90 -19.43
C THR A 302 13.55 19.07 -20.66
N TYR A 303 14.48 18.33 -21.27
CA TYR A 303 14.26 17.53 -22.48
C TYR A 303 13.50 18.32 -23.57
N ASP A 304 12.54 17.68 -24.25
CA ASP A 304 11.70 18.30 -25.27
C ASP A 304 10.40 18.79 -24.64
N GLY A 305 10.27 20.11 -24.47
CA GLY A 305 9.06 20.73 -23.89
C GLY A 305 8.71 20.30 -22.46
N GLY A 306 9.69 19.85 -21.67
CA GLY A 306 9.47 19.29 -20.33
C GLY A 306 9.31 17.77 -20.29
N TRP A 307 9.34 17.09 -21.45
CA TRP A 307 9.05 15.66 -21.56
C TRP A 307 10.25 14.85 -22.03
N ASN A 308 10.59 13.82 -21.26
CA ASN A 308 11.45 12.75 -21.77
C ASN A 308 10.60 11.72 -22.51
N TRP A 309 10.38 11.93 -23.83
CA TRP A 309 9.59 11.00 -24.64
C TRP A 309 10.11 9.55 -24.60
N ARG A 310 11.41 9.35 -24.35
CA ARG A 310 12.04 8.02 -24.27
C ARG A 310 11.57 7.27 -23.04
N ALA A 311 11.54 7.95 -21.89
CA ALA A 311 11.01 7.42 -20.64
C ALA A 311 9.50 7.14 -20.76
N VAL A 312 8.74 8.02 -21.42
CA VAL A 312 7.31 7.82 -21.69
C VAL A 312 7.09 6.60 -22.58
N ALA A 313 7.79 6.50 -23.71
CA ALA A 313 7.70 5.36 -24.61
C ALA A 313 8.07 4.04 -23.93
N ALA A 314 9.16 4.03 -23.14
CA ALA A 314 9.56 2.85 -22.37
C ALA A 314 8.50 2.42 -21.35
N THR A 315 7.87 3.39 -20.67
CA THR A 315 6.76 3.11 -19.74
C THR A 315 5.56 2.52 -20.48
N ILE A 316 5.19 3.09 -21.64
CA ILE A 316 4.07 2.59 -22.47
C ILE A 316 4.34 1.16 -22.93
N VAL A 317 5.55 0.85 -23.38
CA VAL A 317 5.93 -0.51 -23.79
C VAL A 317 5.79 -1.50 -22.64
N GLY A 318 6.29 -1.16 -21.44
CA GLY A 318 6.12 -1.99 -20.24
C GLY A 318 4.65 -2.23 -19.91
N CYS A 319 3.84 -1.17 -19.86
CA CYS A 319 2.41 -1.27 -19.56
C CYS A 319 1.66 -2.12 -20.61
N ALA A 320 1.95 -1.89 -21.90
CA ALA A 320 1.32 -2.64 -22.98
C ALA A 320 1.60 -4.14 -22.87
N LEU A 321 2.85 -4.52 -22.61
CA LEU A 321 3.23 -5.94 -22.43
C LEU A 321 2.63 -6.53 -21.16
N ALA A 322 2.59 -5.78 -20.06
CA ALA A 322 2.00 -6.25 -18.81
C ALA A 322 0.47 -6.47 -18.94
N TRP A 323 -0.22 -5.66 -19.74
CA TRP A 323 -1.69 -5.69 -19.84
C TRP A 323 -2.24 -6.44 -21.05
N VAL A 324 -1.41 -6.81 -22.02
CA VAL A 324 -1.86 -7.51 -23.24
C VAL A 324 -2.63 -8.81 -22.92
N GLY A 325 -2.29 -9.49 -21.83
CA GLY A 325 -2.97 -10.69 -21.35
C GLY A 325 -4.40 -10.49 -20.86
N LEU A 326 -4.87 -9.24 -20.70
CA LEU A 326 -6.27 -8.93 -20.44
C LEU A 326 -7.12 -8.97 -21.73
N VAL A 327 -6.51 -8.66 -22.87
CA VAL A 327 -7.20 -8.56 -24.17
C VAL A 327 -7.02 -9.84 -24.98
N VAL A 328 -5.84 -10.46 -24.89
CA VAL A 328 -5.48 -11.66 -25.63
C VAL A 328 -5.35 -12.83 -24.64
N PRO A 329 -6.34 -13.75 -24.57
CA PRO A 329 -6.34 -14.83 -23.58
C PRO A 329 -5.10 -15.72 -23.61
N GLN A 330 -4.51 -15.94 -24.79
CA GLN A 330 -3.28 -16.72 -24.97
C GLN A 330 -2.06 -16.06 -24.30
N LEU A 331 -2.12 -14.76 -24.04
CA LEU A 331 -1.07 -13.98 -23.39
C LEU A 331 -1.38 -13.72 -21.91
N ARG A 332 -2.39 -14.39 -21.33
CA ARG A 332 -2.72 -14.27 -19.89
C ARG A 332 -1.52 -14.48 -18.96
N PRO A 333 -0.57 -15.41 -19.23
CA PRO A 333 0.64 -15.52 -18.42
C PRO A 333 1.44 -14.23 -18.31
N LEU A 334 1.42 -13.34 -19.29
CA LEU A 334 2.12 -12.04 -19.18
C LEU A 334 1.48 -11.13 -18.12
N TYR A 335 0.16 -11.22 -17.96
CA TYR A 335 -0.59 -10.48 -16.95
C TYR A 335 -0.43 -11.09 -15.55
N ASP A 336 -0.35 -12.41 -15.44
CA ASP A 336 -0.05 -13.09 -14.18
C ASP A 336 1.35 -12.73 -13.63
N TYR A 337 2.26 -12.35 -14.54
CA TYR A 337 3.60 -11.85 -14.26
C TYR A 337 3.71 -10.33 -14.47
N ALA A 338 2.60 -9.60 -14.42
CA ALA A 338 2.52 -8.19 -14.84
C ALA A 338 3.60 -7.30 -14.24
N TRP A 339 3.97 -7.47 -12.97
CA TRP A 339 5.07 -6.70 -12.35
C TRP A 339 6.39 -6.84 -13.12
N PHE A 340 6.82 -8.08 -13.35
CA PHE A 340 8.10 -8.39 -13.99
C PHE A 340 8.07 -8.04 -15.47
N VAL A 341 6.94 -8.30 -16.14
CA VAL A 341 6.72 -7.99 -17.56
C VAL A 341 6.57 -6.49 -17.80
N GLY A 342 6.11 -5.71 -16.81
CA GLY A 342 6.18 -4.25 -16.87
C GLY A 342 7.61 -3.76 -16.67
N PHE A 343 8.26 -4.23 -15.60
CA PHE A 343 9.58 -3.78 -15.16
C PHE A 343 10.68 -4.03 -16.19
N GLY A 344 10.87 -5.28 -16.62
CA GLY A 344 12.00 -5.66 -17.47
C GLY A 344 12.03 -4.94 -18.83
N PRO A 345 10.96 -5.04 -19.63
CA PRO A 345 10.83 -4.34 -20.90
C PRO A 345 10.93 -2.82 -20.78
N ALA A 346 10.32 -2.19 -19.77
CA ALA A 346 10.45 -0.75 -19.57
C ALA A 346 11.90 -0.34 -19.24
N LEU A 347 12.57 -1.09 -18.36
CA LEU A 347 13.99 -0.88 -18.02
C LEU A 347 14.87 -0.99 -19.26
N LEU A 348 14.72 -2.07 -20.04
CA LEU A 348 15.52 -2.32 -21.23
C LEU A 348 15.25 -1.26 -22.31
N THR A 349 13.99 -0.94 -22.57
CA THR A 349 13.60 0.06 -23.57
C THR A 349 14.16 1.43 -23.22
N HIS A 350 14.04 1.86 -21.94
CA HIS A 350 14.60 3.13 -21.49
C HIS A 350 16.12 3.16 -21.66
N LEU A 351 16.81 2.10 -21.23
CA LEU A 351 18.25 1.99 -21.36
C LEU A 351 18.71 2.07 -22.82
N VAL A 352 18.03 1.36 -23.72
CA VAL A 352 18.34 1.38 -25.16
C VAL A 352 18.08 2.75 -25.75
N LEU A 353 16.91 3.36 -25.52
CA LEU A 353 16.56 4.66 -26.09
C LEU A 353 17.48 5.78 -25.58
N MET A 354 17.81 5.78 -24.29
CA MET A 354 18.71 6.79 -23.71
C MET A 354 20.15 6.66 -24.21
N LYS A 355 20.61 5.45 -24.58
CA LYS A 355 21.95 5.22 -25.14
C LYS A 355 22.01 5.44 -26.65
N ALA A 356 21.00 4.97 -27.39
CA ALA A 356 20.97 5.07 -28.85
C ALA A 356 20.63 6.48 -29.33
N LEU A 357 19.79 7.19 -28.57
CA LEU A 357 19.35 8.54 -28.89
C LEU A 357 19.57 9.42 -27.66
N PRO A 358 20.81 9.78 -27.27
CA PRO A 358 21.02 10.59 -26.07
C PRO A 358 20.25 11.92 -26.14
N PRO A 359 19.72 12.44 -25.00
CA PRO A 359 19.15 13.78 -24.97
C PRO A 359 20.20 14.81 -25.37
N ALA A 360 19.78 15.89 -26.03
CA ALA A 360 20.68 17.02 -26.26
C ALA A 360 21.16 17.54 -24.90
N SER A 361 22.47 17.59 -24.69
CA SER A 361 23.02 18.21 -23.49
C SER A 361 22.59 19.67 -23.45
N PRO A 362 22.11 20.18 -22.30
CA PRO A 362 21.98 21.62 -22.13
C PRO A 362 23.34 22.25 -22.41
N ALA A 363 23.36 23.36 -23.16
CA ALA A 363 24.56 24.16 -23.24
C ALA A 363 24.99 24.50 -21.81
N VAL A 364 26.19 24.06 -21.42
CA VAL A 364 26.81 24.47 -20.16
C VAL A 364 26.92 25.99 -20.25
N VAL A 365 26.05 26.71 -19.53
CA VAL A 365 26.29 28.13 -19.29
C VAL A 365 27.50 28.14 -18.38
N SER A 366 28.67 28.35 -18.97
CA SER A 366 29.89 28.67 -18.25
C SER A 366 29.60 29.92 -17.44
N THR A 367 29.26 29.74 -16.17
CA THR A 367 29.50 30.79 -15.18
C THR A 367 31.02 30.90 -15.09
N GLU A 368 31.58 31.76 -15.95
CA GLU A 368 32.83 32.43 -15.63
C GLU A 368 32.62 33.02 -14.25
N LEU A 369 33.30 32.43 -13.28
CA LEU A 369 33.49 33.03 -11.98
C LEU A 369 34.26 34.33 -12.26
N GLU A 370 33.56 35.46 -12.21
CA GLU A 370 34.19 36.76 -12.07
C GLU A 370 34.99 36.74 -10.76
N GLU A 371 36.28 36.40 -10.85
CA GLU A 371 37.28 36.89 -9.92
C GLU A 371 37.36 38.41 -10.10
N ASN A 372 36.78 39.15 -9.15
CA ASN A 372 37.23 40.48 -8.72
C ASN A 372 36.75 40.78 -7.30
#